data_AF-A0A7C3SLD2-F1
#
_entry.id   AF-A0A7C3SLD2-F1
#
_cell.length_a   1.000
_cell.length_b   1.000
_cell.length_c   1.000
_cell.angle_alpha   90.00
_cell.angle_beta   90.00
_cell.angle_gamma   90.00
#
_symmetry.space_group_name_H-M   'P 1'
#
loop_
_entity.id
_entity.type
_entity.pdbx_description
1 polymer ?
#
loop_
_entity_poly.entity_id
_entity_poly.type
_entity_poly.pdbx_seq_one_letter_code
_entity_poly.pdbx_strand_id
1 'polypeptide(L)'
;MEDARTLVIDGVRLTLVEDFRELGRVLKAQENRGRWDILAVDQFMTAEISSFGGYIVLALYAEVNTDRLPEAIKEDPEVEAEFSDGKLTLKYYATYEYTGGATLIAIVNRINRFRSLLGRVLAELQHR
;
A
#
# COMPACT_ATOMS: atom_id res chain seq x y z
N MET A 1 -18.09 -3.89 14.14
CA MET A 1 -16.66 -3.56 14.25
C MET A 1 -16.40 -2.57 13.13
N GLU A 2 -16.02 -1.34 13.46
CA GLU A 2 -15.86 -0.27 12.46
C GLU A 2 -14.44 -0.35 11.87
N ASP A 3 -14.28 -1.09 10.77
CA ASP A 3 -12.97 -1.39 10.17
C ASP A 3 -12.40 -0.24 9.30
N ALA A 4 -13.16 0.86 9.13
CA ALA A 4 -12.70 2.09 8.49
C ALA A 4 -13.22 3.33 9.23
N ARG A 5 -12.35 4.30 9.49
CA ARG A 5 -12.70 5.54 10.21
C ARG A 5 -12.02 6.77 9.61
N THR A 6 -12.69 7.90 9.63
CA THR A 6 -12.10 9.18 9.22
C THR A 6 -11.37 9.82 10.41
N LEU A 7 -10.11 10.18 10.21
CA LEU A 7 -9.28 10.92 11.16
C LEU A 7 -8.97 12.32 10.61
N VAL A 8 -8.74 13.27 11.52
CA VAL A 8 -8.17 14.57 11.19
C VAL A 8 -6.85 14.71 11.93
N ILE A 9 -5.74 14.73 11.19
CA ILE A 9 -4.39 14.85 11.73
C ILE A 9 -3.78 16.11 11.12
N ASP A 10 -3.38 17.07 11.96
CA ASP A 10 -2.77 18.33 11.52
C ASP A 10 -3.56 19.08 10.42
N GLY A 11 -4.90 18.99 10.48
CA GLY A 11 -5.80 19.61 9.51
C GLY A 11 -6.04 18.79 8.24
N VAL A 12 -5.38 17.64 8.08
CA VAL A 12 -5.58 16.70 6.97
C VAL A 12 -6.65 15.68 7.33
N ARG A 13 -7.66 15.55 6.48
CA ARG A 13 -8.73 14.56 6.61
C ARG A 13 -8.35 13.28 5.88
N LEU A 14 -8.14 12.19 6.61
CA LEU A 14 -7.77 10.88 6.05
C LEU A 14 -8.79 9.81 6.45
N THR A 15 -8.95 8.80 5.60
CA THR A 15 -9.70 7.58 5.95
C THR A 15 -8.72 6.46 6.27
N LEU A 16 -8.69 6.02 7.54
CA LEU A 16 -7.92 4.86 7.96
C LEU A 16 -8.70 3.58 7.62
N VAL A 17 -8.01 2.61 7.03
CA VAL A 17 -8.53 1.27 6.74
C VAL A 17 -7.58 0.23 7.35
N GLU A 18 -8.06 -0.54 8.31
CA GLU A 18 -7.27 -1.58 8.98
C GLU A 18 -7.41 -2.93 8.23
N ASP A 19 -6.33 -3.72 8.19
CA ASP A 19 -6.24 -5.05 7.59
C ASP A 19 -6.63 -5.15 6.10
N PHE A 20 -6.75 -4.01 5.41
CA PHE A 20 -7.13 -3.91 3.99
C PHE A 20 -8.50 -4.51 3.62
N ARG A 21 -9.28 -5.03 4.58
CA ARG A 21 -10.54 -5.76 4.33
C ARG A 21 -11.57 -4.91 3.58
N GLU A 22 -11.69 -3.66 4.00
CA GLU A 22 -12.70 -2.73 3.49
C GLU A 22 -12.18 -1.84 2.35
N LEU A 23 -10.92 -1.99 1.95
CA LEU A 23 -10.24 -1.05 1.05
C LEU A 23 -11.00 -0.86 -0.27
N GLY A 24 -11.46 -1.95 -0.89
CA GLY A 24 -12.23 -1.87 -2.14
C GLY A 24 -13.55 -1.11 -1.99
N ARG A 25 -14.26 -1.31 -0.86
CA ARG A 25 -15.50 -0.58 -0.57
C ARG A 25 -15.22 0.89 -0.31
N VAL A 26 -14.18 1.20 0.47
CA VAL A 26 -13.79 2.57 0.80
C VAL A 26 -13.38 3.33 -0.46
N LEU A 27 -12.55 2.74 -1.33
CA LEU A 27 -12.17 3.34 -2.61
C LEU A 27 -13.38 3.63 -3.51
N LYS A 28 -14.33 2.69 -3.59
CA LYS A 28 -15.55 2.85 -4.39
C LYS A 28 -16.49 3.93 -3.85
N ALA A 29 -16.46 4.18 -2.54
CA ALA A 29 -17.29 5.19 -1.89
C ALA A 29 -16.74 6.62 -2.01
N GLN A 30 -15.51 6.80 -2.49
CA GLN A 30 -14.91 8.12 -2.64
C GLN A 30 -15.57 8.91 -3.78
N GLU A 31 -15.58 10.23 -3.63
CA GLU A 31 -16.07 11.13 -4.67
C GLU A 31 -15.20 11.04 -5.93
N ASN A 32 -15.86 10.98 -7.09
CA ASN A 32 -15.18 11.00 -8.38
C ASN A 32 -14.52 12.36 -8.58
N ARG A 33 -13.22 12.37 -8.90
CA ARG A 33 -12.42 13.58 -9.11
C ARG A 33 -12.35 14.53 -7.89
N GLY A 34 -12.68 14.05 -6.70
CA GLY A 34 -12.50 14.78 -5.44
C GLY A 34 -11.09 14.64 -4.85
N ARG A 35 -10.76 15.51 -3.90
CA ARG A 35 -9.57 15.38 -3.03
C ARG A 35 -9.91 14.49 -1.84
N TRP A 36 -9.17 13.41 -1.67
CA TRP A 36 -9.30 12.51 -0.53
C TRP A 36 -7.98 11.76 -0.30
N ASP A 37 -7.77 11.34 0.95
CA ASP A 37 -6.59 10.62 1.39
C ASP A 37 -7.03 9.36 2.15
N ILE A 38 -6.45 8.22 1.82
CA ILE A 38 -6.68 6.93 2.48
C ILE A 38 -5.34 6.40 2.97
N LEU A 39 -5.32 5.98 4.23
CA LEU A 39 -4.22 5.26 4.83
C LEU A 39 -4.70 3.84 5.14
N ALA A 40 -4.20 2.84 4.42
CA ALA A 40 -4.49 1.44 4.69
C ALA A 40 -3.27 0.77 5.33
N VAL A 41 -3.47 0.12 6.48
CA VAL A 41 -2.38 -0.46 7.27
C VAL A 41 -2.73 -1.86 7.75
N ASP A 42 -1.70 -2.69 7.85
CA ASP A 42 -1.73 -3.90 8.66
C ASP A 42 -0.40 -4.03 9.43
N GLN A 43 -0.21 -5.16 10.10
CA GLN A 43 0.99 -5.39 10.91
C GLN A 43 2.31 -5.49 10.10
N PHE A 44 2.25 -5.56 8.77
CA PHE A 44 3.42 -5.77 7.90
C PHE A 44 3.64 -4.64 6.90
N MET A 45 2.60 -3.92 6.49
CA MET A 45 2.73 -2.88 5.48
C MET A 45 1.77 -1.70 5.66
N THR A 46 2.15 -0.59 5.04
CA THR A 46 1.36 0.62 4.89
C THR A 46 1.13 0.92 3.41
N ALA A 47 -0.08 1.37 3.08
CA ALA A 47 -0.43 1.90 1.77
C ALA A 47 -1.08 3.28 1.94
N GLU A 48 -0.50 4.29 1.30
CA GLU A 48 -1.02 5.65 1.22
C GLU A 48 -1.61 5.88 -0.17
N ILE A 49 -2.87 6.32 -0.21
CA ILE A 49 -3.61 6.54 -1.45
C ILE A 49 -4.20 7.94 -1.41
N SER A 50 -3.68 8.83 -2.26
CA SER A 50 -4.05 10.24 -2.27
C SER A 50 -4.61 10.63 -3.62
N SER A 51 -5.88 11.05 -3.69
CA SER A 51 -6.48 11.58 -4.90
C SER A 51 -6.34 13.09 -4.97
N PHE A 52 -5.93 13.62 -6.12
CA PHE A 52 -5.89 15.05 -6.41
C PHE A 52 -6.91 15.43 -7.50
N GLY A 53 -7.94 14.60 -7.65
CA GLY A 53 -9.00 14.76 -8.63
C GLY A 53 -8.65 14.22 -10.02
N GLY A 54 -7.59 14.74 -10.65
CA GLY A 54 -7.14 14.28 -11.97
C GLY A 54 -6.28 13.01 -11.94
N TYR A 55 -5.61 12.77 -10.82
CA TYR A 55 -4.72 11.63 -10.63
C TYR A 55 -4.78 11.13 -9.18
N ILE A 56 -4.36 9.88 -9.00
CA ILE A 56 -4.21 9.25 -7.70
C ILE A 56 -2.75 8.83 -7.52
N VAL A 57 -2.17 9.18 -6.39
CA VAL A 57 -0.85 8.73 -5.97
C VAL A 57 -1.00 7.53 -5.05
N LEU A 58 -0.19 6.51 -5.27
CA LEU A 58 -0.08 5.31 -4.44
C LEU A 58 1.36 5.19 -3.94
N ALA A 59 1.54 5.16 -2.62
CA ALA A 59 2.79 4.78 -1.99
C ALA A 59 2.58 3.52 -1.14
N LEU A 60 3.43 2.52 -1.30
CA LEU A 60 3.42 1.28 -0.51
C LEU A 60 4.75 1.15 0.21
N TYR A 61 4.70 0.70 1.45
CA TYR A 61 5.85 0.61 2.32
C TYR A 61 5.75 -0.61 3.23
N ALA A 62 6.85 -1.33 3.39
CA ALA A 62 7.00 -2.39 4.38
C ALA A 62 8.43 -2.41 4.93
N GLU A 63 8.57 -2.74 6.21
CA GLU A 63 9.86 -2.96 6.86
C GLU A 63 9.90 -4.36 7.47
N VAL A 64 11.01 -5.07 7.26
CA VAL A 64 11.24 -6.40 7.80
C VAL A 64 12.62 -6.45 8.44
N ASN A 65 12.70 -6.83 9.71
CA ASN A 65 13.99 -7.08 10.36
C ASN A 65 14.59 -8.37 9.81
N THR A 66 15.80 -8.31 9.27
CA THR A 66 16.49 -9.45 8.69
C THR A 66 17.98 -9.18 8.56
N ASP A 67 18.80 -10.23 8.58
CA ASP A 67 20.25 -10.19 8.37
C ASP A 67 20.66 -10.48 6.92
N ARG A 68 19.68 -10.69 6.02
CA ARG A 68 19.94 -11.06 4.63
C ARG A 68 18.95 -10.46 3.65
N LEU A 69 19.33 -10.44 2.38
CA LEU A 69 18.48 -10.02 1.27
C LEU A 69 17.75 -11.26 0.68
N PRO A 70 16.41 -11.35 0.77
CA PRO A 70 15.64 -12.44 0.18
C PRO A 70 15.67 -12.38 -1.36
N GLU A 71 15.70 -13.53 -2.01
CA GLU A 71 15.67 -13.62 -3.48
C GLU A 71 14.29 -13.26 -4.06
N ALA A 72 13.21 -13.49 -3.30
CA ALA A 72 11.84 -13.19 -3.70
C ALA A 72 11.63 -11.73 -4.14
N ILE A 73 12.42 -10.77 -3.65
CA ILE A 73 12.33 -9.34 -4.05
C ILE A 73 12.49 -9.16 -5.57
N LYS A 74 13.24 -10.04 -6.24
CA LYS A 74 13.53 -9.95 -7.68
C LYS A 74 12.31 -10.25 -8.56
N GLU A 75 11.24 -10.80 -7.99
CA GLU A 75 10.01 -11.13 -8.71
C GLU A 75 9.15 -9.90 -9.06
N ASP A 76 9.43 -8.74 -8.46
CA ASP A 76 8.76 -7.49 -8.78
C ASP A 76 9.76 -6.34 -8.92
N PRO A 77 10.29 -6.10 -10.13
CA PRO A 77 11.33 -5.09 -10.36
C PRO A 77 10.84 -3.65 -10.17
N GLU A 78 9.53 -3.44 -10.03
CA GLU A 78 8.98 -2.11 -9.72
C GLU A 78 9.09 -1.79 -8.22
N VAL A 79 9.35 -2.79 -7.36
CA VAL A 79 9.54 -2.59 -5.93
C VAL A 79 11.01 -2.27 -5.66
N GLU A 80 11.23 -1.12 -5.05
CA GLU A 80 12.53 -0.72 -4.54
C GLU A 80 12.80 -1.47 -3.23
N ALA A 81 13.97 -2.10 -3.14
CA ALA A 81 14.42 -2.83 -1.95
C ALA A 81 15.73 -2.21 -1.45
N GLU A 82 15.72 -1.75 -0.21
CA GLU A 82 16.89 -1.20 0.48
C GLU A 82 17.22 -2.09 1.68
N PHE A 83 18.47 -2.54 1.77
CA PHE A 83 18.95 -3.33 2.90
C PHE A 83 20.04 -2.57 3.65
N SER A 84 19.76 -2.23 4.91
CA SER A 84 20.64 -1.45 5.77
C SER A 84 20.36 -1.77 7.23
N ASP A 85 21.41 -1.85 8.05
CA ASP A 85 21.31 -1.96 9.51
C ASP A 85 20.40 -3.10 10.02
N GLY A 86 20.47 -4.27 9.38
CA GLY A 86 19.66 -5.44 9.77
C GLY A 86 18.17 -5.29 9.46
N LYS A 87 17.83 -4.40 8.52
CA LYS A 87 16.47 -4.13 8.10
C LYS A 87 16.39 -4.11 6.58
N LEU A 88 15.40 -4.82 6.05
CA LEU A 88 14.95 -4.73 4.67
C LEU A 88 13.76 -3.78 4.59
N THR A 89 13.86 -2.77 3.75
CA THR A 89 12.78 -1.83 3.45
C THR A 89 12.31 -2.06 2.02
N LEU A 90 11.01 -2.23 1.84
CA LEU A 90 10.37 -2.37 0.52
C LEU A 90 9.50 -1.14 0.27
N LYS A 91 9.70 -0.50 -0.89
CA LYS A 91 8.99 0.71 -1.30
C LYS A 91 8.41 0.53 -2.70
N TYR A 92 7.24 1.07 -2.93
CA TYR A 92 6.68 1.24 -4.27
C TYR A 92 5.96 2.58 -4.35
N TYR A 93 6.17 3.31 -5.44
CA TYR A 93 5.51 4.58 -5.70
C TYR A 93 4.96 4.61 -7.13
N ALA A 94 3.70 5.01 -7.28
CA ALA A 94 3.10 5.20 -8.60
C ALA A 94 2.08 6.33 -8.61
N THR A 95 1.89 6.90 -9.80
CA THR A 95 0.83 7.86 -10.09
C THR A 95 -0.06 7.29 -11.18
N TYR A 96 -1.37 7.32 -10.94
CA TYR A 96 -2.38 6.86 -11.88
C TYR A 96 -3.23 8.02 -12.36
N GLU A 97 -3.43 8.15 -13.67
CA GLU A 97 -4.48 9.01 -14.20
C GLU A 97 -5.85 8.48 -13.80
N TYR A 98 -6.76 9.36 -13.36
CA TYR A 98 -8.08 8.95 -12.94
C TYR A 98 -9.02 8.75 -14.15
N THR A 99 -9.27 7.48 -14.47
CA THR A 99 -10.19 7.05 -15.54
C THR A 99 -11.46 6.39 -15.00
N GLY A 100 -11.76 6.60 -13.71
CA GLY A 100 -12.91 5.99 -13.03
C GLY A 100 -12.56 4.68 -12.34
N GLY A 101 -13.49 3.72 -12.36
CA GLY A 101 -13.37 2.46 -11.62
C GLY A 101 -12.16 1.60 -12.02
N ALA A 102 -11.69 1.68 -13.26
CA ALA A 102 -10.51 0.96 -13.73
C ALA A 102 -9.24 1.36 -12.95
N THR A 103 -9.07 2.65 -12.67
CA THR A 103 -7.97 3.16 -11.84
C THR A 103 -8.01 2.56 -10.43
N LEU A 104 -9.20 2.49 -9.82
CA LEU A 104 -9.36 1.92 -8.47
C LEU A 104 -9.03 0.42 -8.44
N ILE A 105 -9.44 -0.32 -9.47
CA ILE A 105 -9.09 -1.74 -9.62
C ILE A 105 -7.57 -1.92 -9.77
N ALA A 106 -6.92 -1.07 -10.56
CA ALA A 106 -5.46 -1.12 -10.75
C ALA A 106 -4.70 -0.89 -9.42
N ILE A 107 -5.15 0.07 -8.61
CA ILE A 107 -4.60 0.34 -7.27
C ILE A 107 -4.73 -0.89 -6.37
N VAL A 108 -5.92 -1.49 -6.27
CA VAL A 108 -6.15 -2.69 -5.45
C VAL A 108 -5.28 -3.86 -5.92
N ASN A 109 -5.18 -4.07 -7.23
CA ASN A 109 -4.35 -5.12 -7.80
C ASN A 109 -2.85 -4.90 -7.48
N ARG A 110 -2.37 -3.66 -7.56
CA ARG A 110 -0.98 -3.34 -7.22
C ARG A 110 -0.69 -3.57 -5.73
N ILE A 111 -1.60 -3.17 -4.84
CA ILE A 111 -1.51 -3.45 -3.41
C ILE A 111 -1.44 -4.96 -3.16
N ASN A 112 -2.33 -5.74 -3.78
CA ASN A 112 -2.34 -7.20 -3.63
C ASN A 112 -1.06 -7.87 -4.16
N ARG A 113 -0.50 -7.36 -5.28
CA ARG A 113 0.77 -7.83 -5.81
C ARG A 113 1.92 -7.57 -4.82
N PHE A 114 1.97 -6.36 -4.25
CA PHE A 114 2.95 -6.01 -3.21
C PHE A 114 2.79 -6.89 -1.96
N ARG A 115 1.56 -7.13 -1.49
CA ARG A 115 1.27 -8.06 -0.38
C ARG A 115 1.75 -9.48 -0.67
N SER A 116 1.54 -9.96 -1.89
CA SER A 116 1.98 -11.28 -2.32
C SER A 116 3.50 -11.40 -2.32
N LEU A 117 4.20 -10.38 -2.82
CA LEU A 117 5.66 -10.28 -2.74
C LEU A 117 6.13 -10.31 -1.28
N LEU A 118 5.56 -9.48 -0.41
CA LEU A 118 5.89 -9.43 1.01
C LEU A 118 5.65 -10.78 1.70
N GLY A 119 4.55 -11.47 1.37
CA GLY A 119 4.27 -12.82 1.86
C GLY A 119 5.35 -13.83 1.48
N ARG A 120 5.85 -13.77 0.24
CA ARG A 120 6.97 -14.63 -0.20
C ARG A 120 8.29 -14.29 0.46
N VAL A 121 8.59 -13.00 0.61
CA VAL A 121 9.75 -12.51 1.37
C VAL A 121 9.72 -13.06 2.80
N LEU A 122 8.61 -12.91 3.50
CA LEU A 122 8.45 -13.39 4.88
C LEU A 122 8.57 -14.92 4.96
N ALA A 123 7.97 -15.65 4.01
CA ALA A 123 8.10 -17.11 3.96
C ALA A 123 9.56 -17.56 3.72
N GLU A 124 10.27 -16.90 2.81
CA GLU A 124 11.68 -17.20 2.54
C GLU A 124 12.54 -16.98 3.79
N LEU A 125 12.26 -15.92 4.56
CA LEU A 125 12.95 -15.59 5.80
C LEU A 125 12.67 -16.59 6.94
N GLN A 126 11.47 -17.18 6.99
CA GLN A 126 11.09 -18.17 8.01
C GLN A 126 11.61 -19.59 7.77
N HIS A 127 11.89 -19.96 6.52
CA HIS A 127 12.18 -21.34 6.13
C HIS A 127 13.67 -21.70 6.03
N ARG A 128 14.57 -20.91 6.63
CA ARG A 128 16.02 -21.16 6.68
C ARG A 128 16.65 -20.59 7.94
#